data_AF-A0A8H7X0H0-F1
#
_entry.id   AF-A0A8H7X0H0-F1
#
_cell.length_a   1.000
_cell.length_b   1.000
_cell.length_c   1.000
_cell.angle_alpha   90.00
_cell.angle_beta   90.00
_cell.angle_gamma   90.00
#
_symmetry.space_group_name_H-M   'P 1'
#
loop_
_entity.id
_entity.type
_entity.pdbx_description
1 polymer ?
#
loop_
_entity_poly.entity_id
_entity_poly.type
_entity_poly.pdbx_seq_one_letter_code
_entity_poly.pdbx_strand_id
1 'polypeptide(L)'
;MHSWEYTAHILMWSGTINGAEVNITSNFEDIFTHLGLKYPLILPNDDHFSHTTSTSNIKYTASGEVESALMGRAANGKWKILCILVTRWDWQRAYVWALKVVIYNFLAVLGVCKIKAHSCKKMQCYYGSSAYICNDTDHEVRPDCTYLGSFVQDIINLCSVNREHPMVTRAGGQEFETEGYNVIVRQESCGW
;
A
#
# COMPACT_ATOMS: atom_id res chain seq x y z
N MET A 1 -7.14 -18.95 35.66
CA MET A 1 -7.27 -18.95 34.19
C MET A 1 -8.33 -17.92 33.84
N HIS A 2 -7.94 -16.76 33.31
CA HIS A 2 -8.87 -15.76 32.81
C HIS A 2 -8.82 -15.80 31.28
N SER A 3 -9.90 -16.29 30.65
CA SER A 3 -10.13 -16.17 29.22
C SER A 3 -10.72 -14.79 28.95
N TRP A 4 -10.08 -14.01 28.09
CA TRP A 4 -10.66 -12.80 27.53
C TRP A 4 -11.40 -13.19 26.25
N GLU A 5 -12.73 -13.15 26.27
CA GLU A 5 -13.52 -13.16 25.04
C GLU A 5 -13.45 -11.76 24.43
N TYR A 6 -12.72 -11.61 23.33
CA TYR A 6 -12.80 -10.42 22.50
C TYR A 6 -14.09 -10.49 21.67
N THR A 7 -15.13 -9.79 22.09
CA THR A 7 -16.31 -9.56 21.26
C THR A 7 -15.94 -8.54 20.18
N ALA A 8 -15.77 -9.00 18.94
CA ALA A 8 -15.58 -8.14 17.79
C ALA A 8 -16.79 -7.21 17.65
N HIS A 9 -16.58 -5.90 17.81
CA HIS A 9 -17.64 -4.91 17.66
C HIS A 9 -18.07 -4.85 16.19
N ILE A 10 -19.34 -5.17 15.94
CA ILE A 10 -19.98 -5.00 14.64
C ILE A 10 -20.12 -3.50 14.41
N LEU A 11 -19.55 -3.02 13.31
CA LEU A 11 -19.67 -1.64 12.85
C LEU A 11 -20.74 -1.56 11.76
N MET A 12 -21.51 -0.48 11.78
CA MET A 12 -22.40 -0.11 10.68
C MET A 12 -21.73 1.01 9.89
N TRP A 13 -21.51 0.79 8.60
CA TRP A 13 -21.01 1.79 7.68
C TRP A 13 -22.03 2.02 6.58
N SER A 14 -22.40 3.29 6.35
CA SER A 14 -23.26 3.70 5.25
C SER A 14 -22.60 4.85 4.47
N GLY A 15 -22.59 4.76 3.14
CA GLY A 15 -22.02 5.79 2.27
C GLY A 15 -22.35 5.57 0.80
N THR A 16 -21.80 6.42 -0.06
CA THR A 16 -22.02 6.35 -1.52
C THR A 16 -20.70 6.00 -2.22
N ILE A 17 -20.71 5.00 -3.09
CA ILE A 17 -19.56 4.58 -3.92
C ILE A 17 -19.98 4.60 -5.38
N ASN A 18 -19.32 5.41 -6.20
CA ASN A 18 -19.66 5.62 -7.62
C ASN A 18 -21.15 5.96 -7.85
N GLY A 19 -21.75 6.73 -6.94
CA GLY A 19 -23.17 7.12 -7.01
C GLY A 19 -24.16 6.05 -6.53
N ALA A 20 -23.71 4.87 -6.12
CA ALA A 20 -24.56 3.86 -5.50
C ALA A 20 -24.47 3.94 -3.97
N GLU A 21 -25.60 3.98 -3.28
CA GLU A 21 -25.63 3.87 -1.82
C GLU A 21 -25.30 2.45 -1.36
N VAL A 22 -24.48 2.37 -0.32
CA VAL A 22 -23.98 1.14 0.26
C VAL A 22 -24.15 1.23 1.77
N ASN A 23 -24.72 0.19 2.36
CA ASN A 23 -24.84 0.02 3.79
C ASN A 23 -24.32 -1.37 4.16
N ILE A 24 -23.29 -1.45 5.00
CA ILE A 24 -22.64 -2.69 5.41
C ILE A 24 -22.57 -2.70 6.93
N THR A 25 -23.03 -3.81 7.51
CA THR A 25 -22.96 -4.05 8.96
C THR A 25 -22.14 -5.31 9.19
N SER A 26 -20.86 -5.15 9.54
CA SER A 26 -19.99 -6.29 9.87
C SER A 26 -18.84 -5.85 10.78
N ASN A 27 -17.93 -6.75 11.13
CA ASN A 27 -16.65 -6.34 11.69
C ASN A 27 -15.85 -5.52 10.66
N PHE A 28 -14.85 -4.79 11.14
CA PHE A 28 -14.04 -3.91 10.31
C PHE A 28 -13.38 -4.65 9.12
N GLU A 29 -12.82 -5.84 9.35
CA GLU A 29 -12.13 -6.62 8.31
C GLU A 29 -13.09 -7.05 7.19
N ASP A 30 -14.30 -7.44 7.53
CA ASP A 30 -15.34 -7.86 6.58
C ASP A 30 -15.91 -6.68 5.78
N ILE A 31 -16.03 -5.50 6.39
CA ILE A 31 -16.44 -4.28 5.69
C ILE A 31 -15.42 -3.96 4.60
N PHE A 32 -14.13 -3.95 4.94
CA PHE A 32 -13.06 -3.68 3.97
C PHE A 32 -12.98 -4.76 2.88
N THR A 33 -13.20 -6.02 3.25
CA THR A 33 -13.23 -7.13 2.29
C THR A 33 -14.42 -7.02 1.33
N HIS A 34 -15.62 -6.71 1.82
CA HIS A 34 -16.81 -6.52 0.99
C HIS A 34 -16.69 -5.34 0.04
N LEU A 35 -16.09 -4.23 0.51
CA LEU A 35 -15.87 -3.06 -0.32
C LEU A 35 -14.87 -3.34 -1.45
N GLY A 36 -13.81 -4.11 -1.18
CA GLY A 36 -12.84 -4.54 -2.19
C GLY A 36 -13.43 -5.51 -3.24
N LEU A 37 -14.32 -6.42 -2.83
CA LEU A 37 -14.93 -7.40 -3.75
C LEU A 37 -16.00 -6.80 -4.67
N LYS A 38 -16.80 -5.84 -4.17
CA LYS A 38 -17.97 -5.31 -4.90
C LYS A 38 -17.63 -4.14 -5.83
N TYR A 39 -16.54 -3.43 -5.58
CA TYR A 39 -16.11 -2.26 -6.35
C TYR A 39 -14.65 -2.41 -6.78
N PRO A 40 -14.35 -3.23 -7.80
CA PRO A 40 -12.99 -3.59 -8.22
C PRO A 40 -12.16 -2.42 -8.81
N LEU A 41 -12.74 -1.22 -8.92
CA LEU A 41 -12.00 0.02 -9.20
C LEU A 41 -11.32 0.60 -7.93
N ILE A 42 -11.56 0.00 -6.76
CA ILE A 42 -10.94 0.32 -5.47
C ILE A 42 -10.07 -0.89 -5.05
N LEU A 43 -8.88 -0.99 -5.68
CA LEU A 43 -7.76 -1.91 -5.41
C LEU A 43 -7.98 -3.41 -5.80
N PRO A 44 -6.87 -4.19 -5.89
CA PRO A 44 -6.25 -4.61 -7.14
C PRO A 44 -6.55 -6.09 -7.42
N ASN A 45 -6.20 -6.54 -8.62
CA ASN A 45 -6.20 -7.95 -8.98
C ASN A 45 -5.41 -8.76 -7.93
N ASP A 46 -6.09 -9.60 -7.15
CA ASP A 46 -5.52 -10.72 -6.44
C ASP A 46 -6.35 -11.97 -6.81
N ASP A 47 -5.73 -12.83 -7.62
CA ASP A 47 -6.15 -14.20 -7.87
C ASP A 47 -5.97 -15.01 -6.59
N HIS A 48 -7.00 -15.14 -5.74
CA HIS A 48 -7.20 -16.35 -4.95
C HIS A 48 -8.58 -16.38 -4.25
N PHE A 49 -9.64 -16.66 -5.02
CA PHE A 49 -10.81 -17.34 -4.45
C PHE A 49 -11.16 -18.54 -5.34
N SER A 50 -10.58 -19.70 -5.04
CA SER A 50 -11.15 -20.98 -5.45
C SER A 50 -10.67 -22.11 -4.55
N HIS A 51 -11.54 -22.51 -3.63
CA HIS A 51 -11.63 -23.89 -3.20
C HIS A 51 -12.72 -24.57 -4.04
N THR A 52 -12.34 -25.11 -5.20
CA THR A 52 -13.01 -26.26 -5.80
C THR A 52 -11.98 -27.09 -6.56
N THR A 53 -11.88 -28.35 -6.16
CA THR A 53 -11.04 -29.39 -6.76
C THR A 53 -11.33 -29.56 -8.25
N SER A 54 -10.35 -29.19 -9.08
CA SER A 54 -10.13 -29.78 -10.41
C SER A 54 -8.66 -29.57 -10.75
N THR A 55 -7.95 -30.67 -10.98
CA THR A 55 -6.57 -30.70 -11.43
C THR A 55 -6.43 -29.94 -12.76
N SER A 56 -5.96 -28.69 -12.70
CA SER A 56 -5.42 -27.98 -13.85
C SER A 56 -3.91 -27.93 -13.72
N ASN A 57 -3.23 -28.53 -14.71
CA ASN A 57 -1.78 -28.41 -14.88
C ASN A 57 -1.47 -26.99 -15.36
N ILE A 58 -1.47 -26.00 -14.47
CA ILE A 58 -1.01 -24.65 -14.80
C ILE A 58 0.44 -24.52 -14.37
N LYS A 59 1.33 -24.58 -15.36
CA LYS A 59 2.75 -24.32 -15.22
C LYS A 59 2.93 -22.79 -15.30
N TYR A 60 2.96 -22.12 -14.15
CA TYR A 60 3.22 -20.68 -14.09
C TYR A 60 4.66 -20.39 -14.54
N THR A 61 4.83 -19.83 -15.72
CA THR A 61 6.08 -19.19 -16.17
C THR A 61 6.18 -17.80 -15.55
N ALA A 62 6.74 -17.73 -14.34
CA ALA A 62 6.79 -16.57 -13.45
C ALA A 62 7.57 -15.32 -13.95
N SER A 63 8.08 -15.27 -15.19
CA SER A 63 8.83 -14.10 -15.68
C SER A 63 7.98 -13.10 -16.48
N GLY A 64 6.94 -13.55 -17.18
CA GLY A 64 6.18 -12.68 -18.09
C GLY A 64 5.23 -11.69 -17.41
N GLU A 65 4.59 -12.10 -16.32
CA GLU A 65 3.62 -11.27 -15.58
C GLU A 65 4.32 -10.16 -14.77
N VAL A 66 5.49 -10.48 -14.19
CA VAL A 66 6.32 -9.51 -13.49
C VAL A 66 6.86 -8.45 -14.45
N GLU A 67 7.31 -8.85 -15.64
CA GLU A 67 7.76 -7.91 -16.67
C GLU A 67 6.61 -7.04 -17.19
N SER A 68 5.42 -7.59 -17.44
CA SER A 68 4.26 -6.80 -17.87
C SER A 68 3.82 -5.77 -16.82
N ALA A 69 3.80 -6.15 -15.54
CA ALA A 69 3.50 -5.24 -14.44
C ALA A 69 4.58 -4.16 -14.27
N LEU A 70 5.85 -4.49 -14.47
CA LEU A 70 6.97 -3.53 -14.46
C LEU A 70 6.92 -2.57 -15.66
N MET A 71 6.57 -3.06 -16.85
CA MET A 71 6.41 -2.22 -18.05
C MET A 71 5.23 -1.26 -17.91
N GLY A 72 4.11 -1.69 -17.33
CA GLY A 72 2.97 -0.82 -17.03
C GLY A 72 3.31 0.29 -16.02
N ARG A 73 4.22 0.02 -15.07
CA ARG A 73 4.71 1.02 -14.10
C ARG A 73 5.60 2.07 -14.75
N ALA A 74 6.50 1.65 -15.63
CA ALA A 74 7.39 2.55 -16.36
C ALA A 74 6.60 3.55 -17.22
N ALA A 75 5.47 3.12 -17.80
CA ALA A 75 4.56 4.00 -18.53
C ALA A 75 3.90 5.08 -17.66
N ASN A 76 3.82 4.87 -16.34
CA ASN A 76 3.24 5.80 -15.37
C ASN A 76 4.31 6.62 -14.63
N GLY A 77 5.56 6.68 -15.12
CA GLY A 77 6.67 7.40 -14.50
C GLY A 77 7.39 6.64 -13.37
N LYS A 78 6.97 5.43 -13.02
CA LYS A 78 7.63 4.63 -11.97
C LYS A 78 8.56 3.60 -12.57
N TRP A 79 9.86 3.67 -12.29
CA TRP A 79 10.83 2.88 -13.05
C TRP A 79 11.61 1.85 -12.25
N LYS A 80 11.64 1.95 -10.91
CA LYS A 80 12.41 1.00 -10.08
C LYS A 80 11.86 0.89 -8.68
N ILE A 81 11.81 -0.33 -8.16
CA ILE A 81 11.52 -0.60 -6.77
C ILE A 81 12.67 -1.36 -6.11
N LEU A 82 13.02 -0.97 -4.89
CA LEU A 82 14.05 -1.60 -4.07
C LEU A 82 13.44 -1.94 -2.70
N CYS A 83 13.18 -3.23 -2.47
CA CYS A 83 12.77 -3.69 -1.16
C CYS A 83 13.92 -3.60 -0.15
N ILE A 84 13.62 -3.40 1.14
CA ILE A 84 14.61 -3.57 2.22
C ILE A 84 15.23 -4.97 2.05
N LEU A 85 16.54 -5.18 1.91
CA LEU A 85 17.72 -4.51 2.46
C LEU A 85 18.37 -3.53 1.46
N VAL A 86 17.99 -2.25 1.51
CA VAL A 86 18.72 -1.23 0.73
C VAL A 86 20.10 -1.07 1.37
N THR A 87 21.14 -1.55 0.71
CA THR A 87 22.52 -1.51 1.19
C THR A 87 22.87 -0.10 1.69
N ARG A 88 23.46 0.01 2.90
CA ARG A 88 23.82 1.23 3.65
C ARG A 88 22.76 1.84 4.58
N TRP A 89 21.54 1.33 4.59
CA TRP A 89 20.49 1.83 5.49
C TRP A 89 19.97 0.73 6.41
N ASP A 90 19.76 1.04 7.70
CA ASP A 90 19.27 0.12 8.73
C ASP A 90 17.73 0.07 8.82
N TRP A 91 17.05 0.41 7.72
CA TRP A 91 15.60 0.53 7.70
C TRP A 91 14.92 -0.78 8.10
N GLN A 92 13.94 -0.65 9.00
CA GLN A 92 13.06 -1.74 9.38
C GLN A 92 11.76 -1.67 8.58
N ARG A 93 11.11 -2.82 8.39
CA ARG A 93 9.85 -2.91 7.65
C ARG A 93 8.68 -2.44 8.53
N ALA A 94 7.75 -1.71 7.92
CA ALA A 94 6.54 -1.22 8.56
C ALA A 94 5.40 -2.27 8.53
N TYR A 95 4.40 -2.12 9.41
CA TYR A 95 3.20 -2.97 9.40
C TYR A 95 2.33 -2.67 8.17
N VAL A 96 1.97 -3.69 7.39
CA VAL A 96 1.13 -3.49 6.19
C VAL A 96 -0.24 -2.92 6.54
N TRP A 97 -0.89 -3.40 7.60
CA TRP A 97 -2.20 -2.87 8.01
C TRP A 97 -2.15 -1.37 8.34
N ALA A 98 -1.05 -0.89 8.95
CA ALA A 98 -0.87 0.53 9.24
C ALA A 98 -0.53 1.33 7.97
N LEU A 99 0.21 0.74 7.03
CA LEU A 99 0.48 1.35 5.72
C LEU A 99 -0.79 1.50 4.86
N LYS A 100 -1.79 0.63 5.02
CA LYS A 100 -3.10 0.83 4.38
C LYS A 100 -3.80 2.10 4.86
N VAL A 101 -3.66 2.46 6.14
CA VAL A 101 -4.14 3.75 6.68
C VAL A 101 -3.34 4.92 6.10
N VAL A 102 -2.02 4.76 5.94
CA VAL A 102 -1.18 5.75 5.25
C VAL A 102 -1.66 5.99 3.82
N ILE A 103 -2.00 4.93 3.06
CA ILE A 103 -2.56 5.05 1.70
C ILE A 103 -3.91 5.79 1.74
N TYR A 104 -4.80 5.41 2.66
CA TYR A 104 -6.09 6.10 2.83
C TYR A 104 -5.90 7.61 3.05
N ASN A 105 -4.95 8.01 3.89
CA ASN A 105 -4.65 9.42 4.12
C ASN A 105 -4.13 10.13 2.87
N PHE A 106 -3.30 9.48 2.04
CA PHE A 106 -2.89 10.05 0.75
C PHE A 106 -4.07 10.25 -0.20
N LEU A 107 -4.99 9.28 -0.26
CA LEU A 107 -6.20 9.36 -1.09
C LEU A 107 -7.18 10.45 -0.62
N ALA A 108 -7.21 10.74 0.68
CA ALA A 108 -8.07 11.77 1.26
C ALA A 108 -7.56 13.20 1.02
N VAL A 109 -6.29 13.39 0.66
CA VAL A 109 -5.72 14.71 0.38
C VAL A 109 -5.94 15.07 -1.08
N LEU A 110 -6.86 16.00 -1.32
CA LEU A 110 -7.05 16.60 -2.64
C LEU A 110 -5.94 17.63 -2.91
N GLY A 111 -5.15 17.40 -3.96
CA GLY A 111 -4.15 18.35 -4.47
C GLY A 111 -2.72 17.82 -4.46
N VAL A 112 -1.78 18.76 -4.54
CA VAL A 112 -0.35 18.47 -4.74
C VAL A 112 0.43 18.47 -3.43
N CYS A 113 1.33 17.50 -3.33
CA CYS A 113 2.29 17.37 -2.24
C CYS A 113 3.58 18.07 -2.66
N LYS A 114 4.01 19.10 -1.92
CA LYS A 114 5.21 19.89 -2.25
C LYS A 114 6.43 19.39 -1.48
N ILE A 115 7.51 19.10 -2.20
CA ILE A 115 8.78 18.63 -1.63
C ILE A 115 9.91 19.47 -2.21
N LYS A 116 10.63 20.17 -1.32
CA LYS A 116 11.74 21.04 -1.71
C LYS A 116 12.85 20.24 -2.38
N ALA A 117 13.63 20.90 -3.24
CA ALA A 117 14.86 20.36 -3.83
C ALA A 117 15.77 19.75 -2.75
N HIS A 118 16.44 18.65 -3.08
CA HIS A 118 17.41 17.95 -2.23
C HIS A 118 16.92 17.67 -0.80
N SER A 119 15.67 17.26 -0.66
CA SER A 119 15.07 17.07 0.66
C SER A 119 14.17 15.84 0.74
N CYS A 120 14.15 15.23 1.93
CA CYS A 120 13.21 14.19 2.30
C CYS A 120 12.19 14.74 3.30
N LYS A 121 10.91 14.47 3.07
CA LYS A 121 9.83 14.84 3.99
C LYS A 121 9.03 13.61 4.41
N LYS A 122 8.82 13.46 5.72
CA LYS A 122 7.84 12.50 6.26
C LYS A 122 6.44 13.01 5.92
N MET A 123 5.72 12.28 5.10
CA MET A 123 4.40 12.70 4.64
C MET A 123 3.30 12.18 5.54
N GLN A 124 3.40 10.91 5.89
CA GLN A 124 2.41 10.21 6.69
C GLN A 124 3.13 9.27 7.66
N CYS A 125 2.57 9.14 8.85
CA CYS A 125 3.06 8.21 9.86
C CYS A 125 1.86 7.72 10.67
N TYR A 126 1.69 6.41 10.74
CA TYR A 126 0.65 5.80 11.55
C TYR A 126 1.18 4.52 12.19
N TYR A 127 1.00 4.39 13.51
CA TYR A 127 1.39 3.21 14.28
C TYR A 127 2.79 2.67 13.95
N GLY A 128 3.79 3.56 14.02
CA GLY A 128 5.17 3.19 13.75
C GLY A 128 5.50 2.94 12.26
N SER A 129 4.58 3.20 11.35
CA SER A 129 4.68 2.91 9.91
C SER A 129 4.60 4.20 9.12
N SER A 130 5.63 4.50 8.32
CA SER A 130 5.78 5.81 7.70
C SER A 130 6.03 5.72 6.19
N ALA A 131 5.59 6.78 5.51
CA ALA A 131 5.95 7.08 4.14
C ALA A 131 6.69 8.42 4.07
N TYR A 132 7.86 8.40 3.46
CA TYR A 132 8.66 9.58 3.14
C TYR A 132 8.66 9.80 1.63
N ILE A 133 8.82 11.04 1.22
CA ILE A 133 9.17 11.38 -0.16
C ILE A 133 10.48 12.12 -0.14
N CYS A 134 11.45 11.64 -0.94
CA CYS A 134 12.70 12.35 -1.16
C CYS A 134 12.75 12.87 -2.59
N ASN A 135 13.14 14.13 -2.72
CA ASN A 135 13.36 14.80 -3.98
C ASN A 135 14.86 15.02 -4.17
N ASP A 136 15.42 14.38 -5.19
CA ASP A 136 16.85 14.42 -5.51
C ASP A 136 17.16 15.47 -6.60
N THR A 137 16.15 16.22 -7.05
CA THR A 137 16.31 17.26 -8.08
C THR A 137 16.68 18.63 -7.51
N ASP A 138 17.13 19.52 -8.40
CA ASP A 138 17.46 20.92 -8.09
C ASP A 138 16.24 21.85 -7.92
N HIS A 139 15.01 21.34 -8.08
CA HIS A 139 13.80 22.16 -8.01
C HIS A 139 12.74 21.50 -7.11
N GLU A 140 11.70 22.26 -6.73
CA GLU A 140 10.58 21.71 -5.96
C GLU A 140 9.72 20.80 -6.86
N VAL A 141 9.49 19.57 -6.43
CA VAL A 141 8.53 18.66 -7.07
C VAL A 141 7.15 18.77 -6.43
N ARG A 142 6.10 18.60 -7.24
CA ARG A 142 4.70 18.78 -6.84
C ARG A 142 3.79 17.64 -7.31
N PRO A 143 4.09 16.38 -6.99
CA PRO A 143 3.22 15.26 -7.37
C PRO A 143 1.85 15.36 -6.70
N ASP A 144 0.84 14.79 -7.34
CA ASP A 144 -0.45 14.58 -6.71
C ASP A 144 -0.30 13.67 -5.48
N CYS A 145 -0.90 14.09 -4.36
CA CYS A 145 -0.81 13.30 -3.12
C CYS A 145 -1.43 11.91 -3.27
N THR A 146 -2.47 11.78 -4.09
CA THR A 146 -3.10 10.49 -4.40
C THR A 146 -2.16 9.57 -5.18
N TYR A 147 -1.40 10.12 -6.14
CA TYR A 147 -0.41 9.37 -6.91
C TYR A 147 0.69 8.79 -6.00
N LEU A 148 1.12 9.52 -4.97
CA LEU A 148 2.11 9.04 -3.99
C LEU A 148 1.61 7.83 -3.18
N GLY A 149 0.31 7.76 -2.89
CA GLY A 149 -0.30 6.59 -2.25
C GLY A 149 -0.10 5.30 -3.06
N SER A 150 -0.07 5.41 -4.39
CA SER A 150 0.15 4.24 -5.26
C SER A 150 1.57 3.66 -5.12
N PHE A 151 2.58 4.46 -4.75
CA PHE A 151 3.94 3.94 -4.50
C PHE A 151 3.98 3.09 -3.23
N VAL A 152 3.28 3.54 -2.19
CA VAL A 152 3.16 2.77 -0.95
C VAL A 152 2.46 1.44 -1.24
N GLN A 153 1.40 1.45 -2.05
CA GLN A 153 0.71 0.24 -2.47
C GLN A 153 1.63 -0.71 -3.25
N ASP A 154 2.44 -0.18 -4.16
CA ASP A 154 3.41 -0.95 -4.94
C ASP A 154 4.49 -1.60 -4.05
N ILE A 155 4.98 -0.88 -3.04
CA ILE A 155 5.90 -1.42 -2.03
C ILE A 155 5.22 -2.49 -1.18
N ILE A 156 3.94 -2.35 -0.81
CA ILE A 156 3.20 -3.43 -0.14
C ILE A 156 3.12 -4.66 -1.06
N ASN A 157 2.72 -4.49 -2.31
CA ASN A 157 2.48 -5.59 -3.23
C ASN A 157 3.74 -6.40 -3.54
N LEU A 158 4.89 -5.73 -3.66
CA LEU A 158 6.14 -6.36 -4.07
C LEU A 158 7.10 -6.66 -2.92
N CYS A 159 7.10 -5.85 -1.86
CA CYS A 159 8.09 -5.94 -0.77
C CYS A 159 7.52 -6.49 0.55
N SER A 160 6.30 -7.04 0.54
CA SER A 160 5.71 -7.67 1.73
C SER A 160 6.34 -9.03 2.06
N VAL A 161 6.62 -9.25 3.35
CA VAL A 161 7.02 -10.53 3.95
C VAL A 161 5.96 -11.01 4.95
N ASN A 162 5.96 -12.32 5.26
CA ASN A 162 5.00 -12.96 6.17
C ASN A 162 3.53 -12.78 5.74
N ARG A 163 3.26 -12.87 4.42
CA ARG A 163 1.95 -12.58 3.83
C ARG A 163 0.81 -13.46 4.36
N GLU A 164 1.13 -14.65 4.86
CA GLU A 164 0.17 -15.61 5.42
C GLU A 164 -0.52 -15.11 6.71
N HIS A 165 0.02 -14.07 7.36
CA HIS A 165 -0.50 -13.57 8.63
C HIS A 165 -0.66 -12.03 8.62
N PRO A 166 -1.85 -11.51 8.24
CA PRO A 166 -2.09 -10.08 8.02
C PRO A 166 -1.62 -9.15 9.15
N MET A 167 -1.77 -9.59 10.41
CA MET A 167 -1.40 -8.82 11.61
C MET A 167 0.11 -8.61 11.76
N VAL A 168 0.92 -9.51 11.20
CA VAL A 168 2.39 -9.44 11.27
C VAL A 168 3.04 -9.20 9.91
N THR A 169 2.27 -9.16 8.82
CA THR A 169 2.75 -8.84 7.48
C THR A 169 3.46 -7.49 7.48
N ARG A 170 4.70 -7.47 6.97
CA ARG A 170 5.53 -6.26 6.91
C ARG A 170 5.92 -5.94 5.50
N ALA A 171 5.98 -4.65 5.18
CA ALA A 171 6.54 -4.16 3.93
C ALA A 171 7.53 -3.03 4.19
N GLY A 172 8.47 -2.87 3.27
CA GLY A 172 9.35 -1.73 3.29
C GLY A 172 10.32 -1.74 2.12
N GLY A 173 10.69 -0.56 1.69
CA GLY A 173 11.48 -0.35 0.48
C GLY A 173 11.37 1.08 0.00
N GLN A 174 11.86 1.30 -1.21
CA GLN A 174 11.75 2.57 -1.91
C GLN A 174 11.36 2.33 -3.37
N GLU A 175 10.49 3.17 -3.91
CA GLU A 175 10.11 3.14 -5.32
C GLU A 175 10.40 4.51 -5.96
N PHE A 176 11.08 4.49 -7.10
CA PHE A 176 11.60 5.65 -7.79
C PHE A 176 10.68 6.09 -8.92
N GLU A 177 10.55 7.39 -9.04
CA GLU A 177 9.88 8.07 -10.13
C GLU A 177 10.92 8.64 -11.12
N THR A 178 10.54 8.79 -12.38
CA THR A 178 11.40 9.19 -13.50
C THR A 178 11.83 10.66 -13.49
N GLU A 179 11.07 11.53 -12.86
CA GLU A 179 11.36 12.96 -12.68
C GLU A 179 12.25 13.24 -11.45
N GLY A 180 12.82 12.20 -10.81
CA GLY A 180 13.91 12.38 -9.84
C GLY A 180 13.48 12.53 -8.38
N TYR A 181 12.31 12.01 -8.02
CA TYR A 181 11.95 11.78 -6.62
C TYR A 181 11.63 10.30 -6.37
N ASN A 182 11.56 9.90 -5.10
CA ASN A 182 11.17 8.55 -4.72
C ASN A 182 10.30 8.56 -3.45
N VAL A 183 9.57 7.46 -3.24
CA VAL A 183 8.79 7.20 -2.03
C VAL A 183 9.47 6.10 -1.24
N ILE A 184 9.71 6.33 0.04
CA ILE A 184 10.32 5.37 0.96
C ILE A 184 9.28 4.95 2.00
N VAL A 185 9.12 3.64 2.17
CA VAL A 185 8.30 3.04 3.21
C VAL A 185 9.18 2.30 4.21
N ARG A 186 9.10 2.72 5.47
CA ARG A 186 9.87 2.11 6.57
C ARG A 186 9.17 2.29 7.92
N GLN A 187 9.60 1.49 8.88
CA GLN A 187 9.24 1.71 10.28
C GLN A 187 9.91 2.99 10.80
N GLU A 188 9.16 3.77 11.57
CA GLU A 188 9.61 5.05 12.13
C GLU A 188 8.80 5.36 13.38
N SER A 189 9.37 6.07 14.35
CA SER A 189 8.55 6.59 15.46
C SER A 189 7.58 7.66 14.95
N CYS A 190 6.28 7.39 15.06
CA CYS A 190 5.25 8.41 14.89
C CYS A 190 5.16 9.13 16.23
N GLY A 191 5.67 10.37 16.31
CA GLY A 191 5.47 11.21 17.48
C GLY A 191 3.97 11.34 17.74
N TRP A 192 3.56 11.09 18.98
CA TRP A 192 2.20 11.27 19.46
C TRP A 192 2.07 12.64 20.08
#